data_AF-A0A496Q776-F1
#
_entry.id   AF-A0A496Q776-F1
#
_cell.length_a   1.000
_cell.length_b   1.000
_cell.length_c   1.000
_cell.angle_alpha   90.00
_cell.angle_beta   90.00
_cell.angle_gamma   90.00
#
_symmetry.space_group_name_H-M   'P 1'
#
loop_
_entity.id
_entity.type
_entity.pdbx_description
1 polymer ?
#
loop_
_entity_poly.entity_id
_entity_poly.type
_entity_poly.pdbx_seq_one_letter_code
_entity_poly.pdbx_strand_id
1 'polypeptide(L)'
;MPGVRRFREMREKYVLKYDGANVTTRLTAVKEIMDARYESASSPVVNVVETVRSILETNGVPAGLHGPYYAFAQELARLMFSHSGATL
;
A
#
# COMPACT_ATOMS: atom_id res chain seq x y z
N MET A 1 -19.98 7.41 25.56
CA MET A 1 -18.93 8.41 25.32
C MET A 1 -19.50 9.55 24.48
N PRO A 2 -19.60 10.77 25.01
CA PRO A 2 -19.93 11.94 24.22
C PRO A 2 -18.88 12.12 23.09
N GLY A 3 -19.32 12.38 21.85
CA GLY A 3 -18.43 12.65 20.71
C GLY A 3 -17.99 11.45 19.86
N VAL A 4 -18.24 10.21 20.29
CA VAL A 4 -17.97 9.02 19.46
C VAL A 4 -19.12 8.81 18.48
N ARG A 5 -18.80 8.80 17.18
CA ARG A 5 -19.81 8.60 16.12
C ARG A 5 -20.45 7.22 16.27
N ARG A 6 -21.78 7.19 16.20
CA ARG A 6 -22.53 5.93 16.18
C ARG A 6 -22.41 5.26 14.81
N PHE A 7 -22.67 3.96 14.73
CA PHE A 7 -22.63 3.20 13.47
C PHE A 7 -23.48 3.85 12.36
N ARG A 8 -24.68 4.33 12.70
CA ARG A 8 -25.55 5.04 11.76
C ARG A 8 -24.87 6.27 11.14
N GLU A 9 -24.24 7.10 11.98
CA GLU A 9 -23.54 8.32 11.56
C GLU A 9 -22.29 8.00 10.73
N MET A 10 -21.60 6.89 11.02
CA MET A 10 -20.47 6.42 10.20
C MET A 10 -20.93 5.95 8.82
N ARG A 11 -22.05 5.22 8.74
CA ARG A 11 -22.66 4.79 7.48
C ARG A 11 -23.12 5.98 6.65
N GLU A 12 -23.84 6.93 7.25
CA GLU A 12 -24.29 8.15 6.58
C GLU A 12 -23.09 8.94 6.02
N LYS A 13 -22.03 9.11 6.82
CA LYS A 13 -20.77 9.72 6.36
C LYS A 13 -20.15 8.96 5.18
N TYR A 14 -20.13 7.64 5.22
CA TYR A 14 -19.57 6.82 4.15
C TYR A 14 -20.35 7.02 2.85
N VAL A 15 -21.68 6.94 2.89
CA VAL A 15 -22.55 7.12 1.72
C VAL A 15 -22.36 8.51 1.09
N LEU A 16 -22.27 9.57 1.89
CA LEU A 16 -22.02 10.92 1.38
C LEU A 16 -20.63 11.09 0.75
N LYS A 17 -19.63 10.33 1.20
CA LYS A 17 -18.26 10.38 0.66
C LYS A 17 -18.09 9.57 -0.62
N TYR A 18 -18.86 8.50 -0.76
CA TYR A 18 -18.78 7.55 -1.88
C TYR A 18 -19.84 7.82 -2.95
N ASP A 19 -20.18 9.09 -3.16
CA ASP A 19 -20.91 9.51 -4.35
C ASP A 19 -20.03 9.32 -5.60
N GLY A 20 -20.56 8.65 -6.62
CA GLY A 20 -19.80 8.25 -7.81
C GLY A 20 -19.24 9.43 -8.58
N ALA A 21 -20.01 10.52 -8.70
CA ALA A 21 -19.56 11.74 -9.38
C ALA A 21 -18.39 12.39 -8.62
N ASN A 22 -18.49 12.52 -7.30
CA ASN A 22 -17.42 13.05 -6.46
C ASN A 22 -16.14 12.19 -6.56
N VAL A 23 -16.26 10.87 -6.51
CA VAL A 23 -15.12 9.94 -6.63
C VAL A 23 -14.43 10.13 -7.98
N THR A 24 -15.17 10.15 -9.09
CA THR A 24 -14.60 10.36 -10.43
C THR A 24 -13.89 11.72 -10.52
N THR A 25 -14.54 12.82 -10.11
CA THR A 25 -13.94 14.15 -10.14
C THR A 25 -12.62 14.20 -9.35
N ARG A 26 -12.59 13.59 -8.16
CA ARG A 26 -11.39 13.57 -7.32
C ARG A 26 -10.27 12.74 -7.91
N LEU A 27 -10.57 11.54 -8.43
CA LEU A 27 -9.58 10.68 -9.06
C LEU A 27 -9.00 11.29 -10.33
N THR A 28 -9.84 11.91 -11.18
CA THR A 28 -9.38 12.62 -12.37
C THR A 28 -8.46 13.78 -12.00
N ALA A 29 -8.82 14.57 -10.99
CA ALA A 29 -8.02 15.72 -10.57
C ALA A 29 -6.62 15.35 -10.04
N VAL A 30 -6.42 14.13 -9.52
CA VAL A 30 -5.13 13.67 -8.98
C VAL A 30 -4.45 12.61 -9.84
N LYS A 31 -4.98 12.29 -11.02
CA LYS A 31 -4.53 11.16 -11.85
C LYS A 31 -3.03 11.23 -12.15
N GLU A 32 -2.54 12.38 -12.56
CA GLU A 32 -1.12 12.60 -12.87
C GLU A 32 -0.22 12.38 -11.65
N ILE A 33 -0.60 12.92 -10.49
CA ILE A 33 0.14 12.73 -9.24
C ILE A 33 0.13 11.25 -8.82
N MET A 34 -1.01 10.58 -9.00
CA MET A 34 -1.17 9.17 -8.68
C MET A 34 -0.27 8.29 -9.56
N ASP A 35 -0.24 8.56 -10.86
CA ASP A 35 0.60 7.82 -11.82
C ASP A 35 2.08 8.03 -11.53
N ALA A 36 2.52 9.29 -11.35
CA ALA A 36 3.90 9.61 -11.04
C ALA A 36 4.37 8.92 -9.74
N ARG A 37 3.52 8.89 -8.71
CA ARG A 37 3.82 8.18 -7.46
C ARG A 37 3.90 6.66 -7.68
N TYR A 38 2.97 6.09 -8.44
CA TYR A 38 2.99 4.68 -8.77
C TYR A 38 4.28 4.29 -9.50
N GLU A 39 4.66 5.01 -10.54
CA GLU A 39 5.89 4.77 -11.31
C GLU A 39 7.15 4.89 -10.43
N SER A 40 7.19 5.88 -9.54
CA SER A 40 8.32 6.06 -8.62
C SER A 40 8.44 4.94 -7.59
N ALA A 41 7.32 4.34 -7.18
CA ALA A 41 7.26 3.39 -6.07
C ALA A 41 7.17 1.92 -6.50
N SER A 42 6.82 1.63 -7.76
CA SER A 42 6.62 0.26 -8.24
C SER A 42 7.94 -0.53 -8.34
N SER A 43 9.01 0.11 -8.81
CA SER A 43 10.30 -0.55 -9.04
C SER A 43 10.92 -1.11 -7.75
N PRO A 44 10.95 -0.38 -6.61
CA PRO A 44 11.40 -0.94 -5.33
C PRO A 44 10.67 -2.22 -4.91
N VAL A 45 9.34 -2.29 -5.12
CA VAL A 45 8.53 -3.46 -4.72
C VAL A 45 8.94 -4.69 -5.53
N VAL A 46 9.11 -4.55 -6.84
CA VAL A 46 9.55 -5.64 -7.71
C VAL A 46 10.96 -6.10 -7.34
N ASN A 47 11.89 -5.15 -7.15
CA ASN A 47 13.28 -5.46 -6.80
C ASN A 47 13.40 -6.28 -5.51
N VAL A 48 12.59 -5.96 -4.49
CA VAL A 48 12.53 -6.74 -3.24
C VAL A 48 12.10 -8.19 -3.51
N VAL A 49 11.02 -8.38 -4.29
CA VAL A 49 10.51 -9.72 -4.60
C VAL A 49 11.53 -10.55 -5.38
N GLU A 50 12.16 -9.97 -6.40
CA GLU A 50 13.16 -10.65 -7.23
C GLU A 50 14.42 -11.00 -6.42
N THR A 51 14.87 -10.10 -5.54
CA THR A 51 16.03 -10.34 -4.66
C THR A 51 15.75 -11.52 -3.73
N VAL A 52 14.59 -11.53 -3.09
CA VAL A 52 14.20 -12.62 -2.18
C VAL A 52 14.00 -13.91 -2.94
N ARG A 53 13.41 -13.87 -4.15
CA ARG A 53 13.26 -15.07 -4.99
C ARG A 53 14.61 -15.72 -5.25
N SER A 54 15.59 -14.93 -5.70
CA SER A 54 16.96 -15.39 -5.96
C SER A 54 17.60 -16.03 -4.71
N ILE A 55 17.44 -15.40 -3.54
CA ILE A 55 17.92 -15.95 -2.27
C ILE A 55 17.25 -17.30 -1.96
N LEU A 56 15.92 -17.38 -2.05
CA LEU A 56 15.17 -18.58 -1.72
C LEU A 56 15.49 -19.75 -2.66
N GLU A 57 15.57 -19.48 -3.97
CA GLU A 57 15.95 -20.45 -4.99
C GLU A 57 17.38 -20.97 -4.75
N THR A 58 18.32 -20.07 -4.43
CA THR A 58 19.70 -20.44 -4.08
C THR A 58 19.77 -21.35 -2.85
N ASN A 59 18.86 -21.16 -1.89
CA ASN A 59 18.77 -21.97 -0.67
C ASN A 59 17.87 -23.21 -0.84
N GLY A 60 17.38 -23.49 -2.05
CA GLY A 60 16.55 -24.66 -2.32
C GLY A 60 15.17 -24.64 -1.67
N VAL A 61 14.67 -23.45 -1.32
CA VAL A 61 13.31 -23.32 -0.75
C VAL A 61 12.28 -23.64 -1.84
N PRO A 62 11.30 -24.52 -1.58
CA PRO A 62 10.24 -24.79 -2.54
C PRO A 62 9.40 -23.54 -2.85
N ALA A 63 9.10 -23.32 -4.13
CA ALA A 63 8.34 -22.15 -4.60
C ALA A 63 6.99 -21.95 -3.87
N GLY A 64 6.31 -23.04 -3.49
CA GLY A 64 5.06 -22.99 -2.73
C GLY A 64 5.19 -22.38 -1.32
N LEU A 65 6.41 -22.26 -0.80
CA LEU A 65 6.71 -21.66 0.50
C LEU A 65 7.24 -20.22 0.39
N HIS A 66 7.37 -19.65 -0.81
CA HIS A 66 7.96 -18.31 -0.98
C HIS A 66 7.07 -17.17 -0.45
N GLY A 67 5.75 -17.36 -0.44
CA GLY A 67 4.77 -16.32 -0.08
C GLY A 67 5.05 -15.62 1.26
N PRO A 68 5.22 -16.36 2.37
CA PRO A 68 5.58 -15.77 3.66
C PRO A 68 6.88 -14.95 3.66
N TYR A 69 7.90 -15.38 2.90
CA TYR A 69 9.18 -14.65 2.81
C TYR A 69 9.05 -13.36 2.00
N TYR A 70 8.26 -13.36 0.92
CA TYR A 70 7.94 -12.13 0.19
C TYR A 70 7.17 -11.14 1.06
N ALA A 71 6.17 -11.61 1.82
CA ALA A 71 5.42 -10.77 2.73
C ALA A 71 6.33 -10.15 3.81
N PHE A 72 7.22 -10.95 4.42
CA PHE A 72 8.19 -10.46 5.39
C PHE A 72 9.14 -9.41 4.79
N ALA A 73 9.68 -9.65 3.60
CA ALA A 73 10.58 -8.72 2.95
C ALA A 73 9.90 -7.41 2.54
N GLN A 74 8.63 -7.46 2.13
CA GLN A 74 7.83 -6.26 1.82
C GLN A 74 7.55 -5.43 3.09
N GLU A 75 7.33 -6.05 4.24
CA GLU A 75 7.23 -5.32 5.52
C GLU A 75 8.56 -4.66 5.91
N LEU A 76 9.70 -5.34 5.71
CA LEU A 76 11.01 -4.72 5.92
C LEU A 76 11.23 -3.53 4.99
N ALA A 77 10.89 -3.67 3.71
CA ALA A 77 10.96 -2.58 2.74
C ALA A 77 10.08 -1.40 3.16
N ARG A 78 8.84 -1.66 3.59
CA ARG A 78 7.94 -0.63 4.11
C ARG A 78 8.56 0.12 5.28
N LEU A 79 9.20 -0.57 6.22
CA LEU A 79 9.86 0.04 7.37
C LEU A 79 11.07 0.90 6.97
N MET A 80 11.84 0.50 5.96
CA MET A 80 12.97 1.28 5.45
C MET A 80 12.53 2.58 4.74
N PHE A 81 11.37 2.57 4.09
CA PHE A 81 10.82 3.76 3.41
C PHE A 81 9.83 4.56 4.29
N SER A 82 9.45 4.03 5.46
CA SER A 82 8.61 4.76 6.40
C SER A 82 9.46 5.67 7.27
N HIS A 83 9.50 6.96 6.93
CA HIS A 83 10.11 7.97 7.76
C HIS A 83 9.08 8.49 8.77
N SER A 84 9.34 8.28 10.07
CA SER A 84 8.58 8.92 11.15
C SER A 84 9.48 9.95 11.83
N GLY A 85 9.30 11.23 11.48
CA GLY A 85 10.11 12.32 12.02
C GLY A 85 9.95 13.62 11.22
N ALA A 86 10.48 14.72 11.75
CA ALA A 86 10.51 16.01 11.05
C ALA A 86 11.52 16.05 9.88
N THR A 87 12.38 15.04 9.79
CA THR A 87 13.32 14.79 8.69
C THR A 87 13.26 13.32 8.30
N LEU A 88 13.64 13.03 7.06
CA LEU A 88 13.92 11.67 6.56
C LEU A 88 14.83 10.93 7.55
#